data_AF-A0A662UTE5-F1
#
_entry.id   AF-A0A662UTE5-F1
#
_cell.length_a   1.000
_cell.length_b   1.000
_cell.length_c   1.000
_cell.angle_alpha   90.00
_cell.angle_beta   90.00
_cell.angle_gamma   90.00
#
_symmetry.space_group_name_H-M   'P 1'
#
loop_
_entity.id
_entity.type
_entity.pdbx_description
1 polymer ?
#
loop_
_entity_poly.entity_id
_entity_poly.type
_entity_poly.pdbx_seq_one_letter_code
_entity_poly.pdbx_strand_id
1 'polypeptide(L)'
;MEFDPRRCKWLWNTFPVCVDDYVEIFPRGMRSLISITGRVIGLGDSALVLETDNNNIAIRYSEIRMIRKIHKKKQEQEKTQ
;
A
#
# COMPACT_ATOMS: atom_id res chain seq x y z
N MET A 1 -14.44 -16.08 -6.57
CA MET A 1 -13.18 -15.30 -6.67
C MET A 1 -12.35 -15.73 -5.48
N GLU A 2 -11.48 -16.73 -5.66
CA GLU A 2 -10.68 -17.28 -4.57
C GLU A 2 -9.62 -16.26 -4.14
N PHE A 3 -9.81 -15.69 -2.94
CA PHE A 3 -8.80 -14.91 -2.25
C PHE A 3 -7.72 -15.86 -1.76
N ASP A 4 -6.64 -15.96 -2.52
CA ASP A 4 -5.49 -16.80 -2.21
C ASP A 4 -4.63 -16.11 -1.13
N PRO A 5 -4.63 -16.60 0.12
CA PRO A 5 -4.17 -15.86 1.30
C PRO A 5 -2.64 -15.74 1.43
N ARG A 6 -1.87 -16.10 0.39
CA ARG A 6 -0.39 -16.03 0.39
C ARG A 6 0.20 -15.47 -0.89
N ARG A 7 -0.54 -14.66 -1.64
CA ARG A 7 0.02 -14.00 -2.83
C ARG A 7 1.00 -12.92 -2.40
N CYS A 8 2.29 -13.21 -2.60
CA CYS A 8 3.37 -12.24 -2.54
C CYS A 8 3.88 -11.96 -3.94
N LYS A 9 4.29 -10.72 -4.20
CA LYS A 9 4.88 -10.28 -5.45
C LYS A 9 6.15 -9.48 -5.17
N TRP A 10 7.20 -9.78 -5.92
CA TRP A 10 8.42 -8.98 -5.91
C TRP A 10 8.17 -7.66 -6.63
N LEU A 11 8.33 -6.55 -5.90
CA LEU A 11 8.28 -5.22 -6.49
C LEU A 11 9.69 -4.78 -6.88
N TRP A 12 9.84 -4.46 -8.17
CA TRP A 12 11.09 -4.02 -8.80
C TRP A 12 12.30 -4.92 -8.44
N ASN A 13 12.07 -6.23 -8.31
CA ASN A 13 13.07 -7.23 -7.89
C ASN A 13 13.84 -6.88 -6.60
N THR A 14 13.29 -5.99 -5.77
CA THR A 14 13.99 -5.46 -4.60
C THR A 14 13.47 -6.08 -3.30
N PHE A 15 12.15 -6.20 -3.16
CA PHE A 15 11.53 -6.78 -1.97
C PHE A 15 10.16 -7.40 -2.27
N PRO A 16 9.72 -8.41 -1.50
CA PRO A 16 8.40 -9.02 -1.66
C PRO A 16 7.33 -8.21 -0.93
N VAL A 17 6.20 -7.95 -1.57
CA VAL A 17 4.96 -7.42 -0.96
C VAL A 17 3.88 -8.48 -1.02
N CYS A 18 3.22 -8.76 0.09
CA CYS A 18 2.17 -9.75 0.23
C CYS A 18 0.82 -9.09 0.46
N VAL A 19 -0.26 -9.81 0.13
CA VAL A 19 -1.59 -9.50 0.70
C VAL A 19 -1.46 -9.49 2.23
N ASP A 20 -2.20 -8.57 2.86
CA ASP A 20 -2.16 -8.23 4.29
C ASP A 20 -0.95 -7.42 4.78
N ASP A 21 0.05 -7.17 3.94
CA ASP A 21 1.12 -6.23 4.31
C ASP A 21 0.56 -4.81 4.46
N TYR A 22 0.96 -4.11 5.51
CA TYR A 22 0.77 -2.68 5.63
C TYR A 22 1.90 -1.95 4.92
N VAL A 23 1.54 -1.07 3.99
CA VAL A 23 2.50 -0.33 3.18
C VAL A 23 2.16 1.14 3.12
N GLU A 24 3.20 1.92 2.89
CA GLU A 24 3.11 3.34 2.61
C GLU A 24 3.71 3.63 1.24
N ILE A 25 2.91 4.31 0.42
CA ILE A 25 3.16 4.52 -1.00
C ILE A 25 3.34 6.01 -1.26
N PHE A 26 4.41 6.36 -1.95
CA PHE A 26 4.71 7.71 -2.41
C PHE A 26 4.49 7.76 -3.94
N PRO A 27 3.43 8.40 -4.44
CA PRO A 27 3.15 8.49 -5.88
C PRO A 27 4.11 9.48 -6.59
N ARG A 28 4.37 9.24 -7.88
CA ARG A 28 5.28 10.06 -8.72
C ARG A 28 4.72 11.44 -9.08
N GLY A 29 3.40 11.59 -9.15
CA GLY A 29 2.73 12.78 -9.71
C GLY A 29 2.32 13.87 -8.72
N MET A 30 2.41 13.62 -7.41
CA MET A 30 2.00 14.61 -6.41
C MET A 30 3.17 15.52 -6.03
N ARG A 31 2.97 16.84 -6.19
CA ARG A 31 3.93 17.87 -5.75
C ARG A 31 4.02 18.00 -4.22
N SER A 32 3.00 17.52 -3.50
CA SER A 32 2.99 17.40 -2.04
C SER A 32 3.42 16.00 -1.62
N LEU A 33 4.19 15.90 -0.53
CA LEU A 33 4.68 14.66 0.09
C LEU A 33 3.57 13.80 0.72
N ILE A 34 2.37 13.78 0.14
CA ILE A 34 1.25 13.00 0.67
C ILE A 34 1.53 11.53 0.34
N SER A 35 1.83 10.77 1.38
CA SER A 35 1.91 9.32 1.28
C SER A 35 0.52 8.70 1.45
N ILE A 36 0.31 7.57 0.78
CA ILE A 36 -0.91 6.77 0.91
C ILE A 36 -0.53 5.57 1.76
N THR A 37 -1.18 5.44 2.91
CA THR A 37 -0.97 4.32 3.83
C THR A 37 -2.18 3.40 3.80
N GLY A 38 -1.95 2.09 3.72
CA GLY A 38 -3.03 1.11 3.73
C GLY A 38 -2.54 -0.32 3.80
N ARG A 39 -3.50 -1.25 3.96
CA ARG A 39 -3.28 -2.70 3.90
C ARG A 39 -3.40 -3.18 2.46
N VAL A 40 -2.47 -3.99 1.99
CA VAL A 40 -2.56 -4.61 0.65
C VAL A 40 -3.67 -5.66 0.67
N ILE A 41 -4.72 -5.45 -0.11
CA ILE A 41 -5.82 -6.41 -0.26
C ILE A 41 -5.83 -7.10 -1.62
N GLY A 42 -5.02 -6.63 -2.56
CA GLY A 42 -4.92 -7.23 -3.89
C GLY A 42 -3.60 -6.91 -4.57
N LEU A 43 -3.04 -7.90 -5.26
CA LEU A 43 -1.85 -7.76 -6.09
C LEU A 43 -2.18 -8.25 -7.50
N GLY A 44 -2.17 -7.32 -8.45
CA GLY A 44 -2.32 -7.60 -9.87
C GLY A 44 -0.99 -7.53 -10.61
N ASP A 45 -1.06 -7.72 -11.92
CA ASP A 45 0.12 -7.70 -12.79
C ASP A 45 0.73 -6.31 -12.92
N SER A 46 -0.09 -5.28 -13.03
CA SER A 46 0.31 -3.89 -13.26
C SER A 46 -0.05 -2.92 -12.12
N ALA A 47 -0.83 -3.36 -11.13
CA ALA A 47 -1.29 -2.55 -10.02
C ALA A 47 -1.42 -3.36 -8.72
N LEU A 48 -1.48 -2.64 -7.60
CA LEU A 48 -1.85 -3.18 -6.30
C LEU A 48 -3.07 -2.43 -5.75
N VAL A 49 -3.83 -3.09 -4.88
CA VAL A 49 -5.01 -2.53 -4.22
C VAL A 49 -4.74 -2.40 -2.74
N LEU A 50 -4.91 -1.19 -2.22
CA LEU A 50 -4.83 -0.87 -0.80
C LEU A 50 -6.23 -0.67 -0.22
N GLU A 51 -6.47 -1.24 0.95
CA GLU A 51 -7.54 -0.85 1.86
C GLU A 51 -6.98 0.23 2.78
N THR A 52 -7.55 1.43 2.69
CA THR A 52 -7.28 2.57 3.59
C THR A 52 -8.46 2.75 4.54
N ASP A 53 -8.33 3.62 5.54
CA ASP A 53 -9.39 3.84 6.54
C ASP A 53 -10.72 4.33 5.92
N ASN A 54 -10.65 4.99 4.77
CA ASN A 54 -11.82 5.59 4.13
C ASN A 54 -12.34 4.78 2.93
N ASN A 55 -11.43 4.16 2.16
CA ASN A 55 -11.77 3.55 0.87
C ASN A 55 -10.71 2.54 0.39
N ASN A 56 -11.09 1.73 -0.60
CA ASN A 56 -10.16 0.89 -1.36
C ASN A 56 -9.60 1.66 -2.56
N ILE A 57 -8.28 1.67 -2.70
CA ILE A 57 -7.56 2.43 -3.73
C ILE A 57 -6.71 1.46 -4.55
N ALA A 58 -6.87 1.48 -5.87
CA ALA A 58 -5.99 0.78 -6.79
C ALA A 58 -4.90 1.74 -7.31
N ILE A 59 -3.62 1.34 -7.22
CA ILE A 59 -2.47 2.15 -7.64
C ILE A 59 -1.62 1.33 -8.61
N ARG A 60 -1.30 1.89 -9.78
CA ARG A 60 -0.44 1.21 -10.75
C ARG A 60 1.01 1.27 -10.30
N TYR A 61 1.78 0.22 -10.52
CA TYR A 61 3.21 0.20 -10.14
C TYR A 61 4.01 1.31 -10.83
N SER A 62 3.60 1.72 -12.04
CA SER A 62 4.20 2.83 -12.78
C SER A 62 4.01 4.20 -12.13
N GLU A 63 2.97 4.34 -11.30
CA GLU A 63 2.63 5.57 -10.60
C GLU A 63 3.35 5.68 -9.25
N ILE A 64 3.96 4.59 -8.77
CA ILE A 64 4.67 4.55 -7.49
C ILE A 64 6.11 5.03 -7.69
N ARG A 65 6.50 6.04 -6.91
CA ARG A 65 7.90 6.51 -6.81
C ARG A 65 8.67 5.66 -5.82
N MET A 66 8.07 5.40 -4.67
CA MET A 66 8.64 4.63 -3.58
C MET A 66 7.52 3.93 -2.82
N ILE A 67 7.80 2.73 -2.32
CA ILE A 67 6.92 1.98 -1.42
C ILE A 67 7.75 1.44 -0.27
N ARG A 68 7.21 1.52 0.94
CA ARG A 68 7.84 0.95 2.15
C ARG A 68 6.84 0.11 2.91
N LYS A 69 7.29 -1.04 3.45
CA LYS A 69 6.51 -1.77 4.45
C LYS A 69 6.55 -1.01 5.76
N ILE A 70 5.42 -0.92 6.42
CA ILE A 70 5.31 -0.33 7.74
C ILE A 70 4.66 -1.33 8.68
N HIS A 71 5.03 -1.28 9.95
CA HIS A 71 4.23 -1.93 10.98
C HIS A 71 3.01 -1.05 11.23
N LYS A 72 1.82 -1.65 11.33
CA LYS A 72 0.62 -0.93 11.79
C LYS A 72 0.86 -0.46 13.22
N LYS A 73 1.50 0.70 13.40
CA LYS A 73 1.46 1.40 14.67
C LYS A 73 0.00 1.84 14.80
N LYS A 74 -0.70 1.32 15.81
CA LYS A 74 -1.95 1.94 16.28
C LYS A 74 -1.62 3.40 16.55
N GLN A 75 -1.95 4.30 15.64
CA GLN A 75 -1.98 5.72 15.95
C GLN A 75 -3.30 5.97 16.68
N GLU A 76 -3.34 5.58 17.95
CA GLU A 76 -4.00 6.42 18.94
C GLU A 76 -3.03 7.57 19.19
N GLN A 77 -3.30 8.73 18.60
CA GLN A 77 -2.85 10.01 19.15
C GLN A 77 -3.63 11.16 18.53
N GLU A 78 -4.64 11.58 19.30
CA GLU A 78 -4.93 12.97 19.62
C GLU A 78 -5.25 13.92 18.45
N LYS A 79 -6.51 13.88 18.00
CA LYS A 79 -7.28 15.12 17.91
C LYS A 79 -7.94 15.38 19.25
N THR A 80 -7.15 15.83 20.22
CA THR A 80 -7.67 16.47 21.43
C THR A 80 -6.96 17.80 21.57
N GLN A 81 -7.61 18.83 21.00
CA GLN A 81 -7.89 20.15 21.58
C GLN A 81 -8.10 21.18 20.47
#